data_AF-A0A7X2D017-F1
#
_entry.id   AF-A0A7X2D017-F1
#
_cell.length_a   1.000
_cell.length_b   1.000
_cell.length_c   1.000
_cell.angle_alpha   90.00
_cell.angle_beta   90.00
_cell.angle_gamma   90.00
#
_symmetry.space_group_name_H-M   'P 1'
#
loop_
_entity.id
_entity.type
_entity.pdbx_description
1 polymer ?
#
loop_
_entity_poly.entity_id
_entity_poly.type
_entity_poly.pdbx_seq_one_letter_code
_entity_poly.pdbx_strand_id
1 'polypeptide(L)'
;MYDFNSICNRLIKSDFNDYENNLKKFISFLMGNELIYEYIKDCGSPSYDVKTEVETVQNLYDSIFELGNSNDEEVTNIFHLLKYCTENDINFSHGITFGYSNSNKYQDKLDSFNARVVMVLITHIEIHLTKIGIDMGIDETIKYNITANGGQVNVAADSSTINATQNNGIDTKLLAKLLVEVQELAKNLTSEEQEEVHDFVETIQLLQEPEKPKKSLIRTALLGLKGIKGTVEFGAAVTALVQFLQTALK
;
A
#
# COMPACT_ATOMS: atom_id res chain seq x y z
N MET A 1 -9.36 4.01 -9.34
CA MET A 1 -8.16 4.84 -9.08
C MET A 1 -6.88 4.30 -9.72
N TYR A 2 -6.41 3.08 -9.41
CA TYR A 2 -5.13 2.58 -9.96
C TYR A 2 -5.05 2.60 -11.50
N ASP A 3 -6.03 2.04 -12.19
CA ASP A 3 -6.00 1.97 -13.67
C ASP A 3 -6.09 3.35 -14.32
N PHE A 4 -6.90 4.25 -13.75
CA PHE A 4 -6.98 5.64 -14.18
C PHE A 4 -5.62 6.35 -14.03
N ASN A 5 -4.98 6.23 -12.87
CA ASN A 5 -3.65 6.80 -12.64
C ASN A 5 -2.59 6.20 -13.56
N SER A 6 -2.69 4.91 -13.87
CA SER A 6 -1.80 4.23 -14.80
C SER A 6 -1.91 4.78 -16.22
N ILE A 7 -3.14 4.94 -16.74
CA ILE A 7 -3.34 5.46 -18.09
C ILE A 7 -2.99 6.95 -18.21
N CYS A 8 -3.28 7.75 -17.18
CA CYS A 8 -2.89 9.16 -17.10
C CYS A 8 -1.36 9.30 -17.12
N ASN A 9 -0.65 8.55 -16.26
CA ASN A 9 0.82 8.58 -16.22
C ASN A 9 1.45 8.18 -17.55
N ARG A 10 0.86 7.20 -18.24
CA ARG A 10 1.32 6.78 -19.56
C ARG A 10 1.20 7.92 -20.58
N LEU A 11 0.06 8.63 -20.62
CA LEU A 11 -0.16 9.75 -21.54
C LEU A 11 0.79 10.92 -21.23
N ILE A 12 0.84 11.36 -19.97
CA ILE A 12 1.62 12.54 -19.56
C ILE A 12 3.12 12.35 -19.78
N LYS A 13 3.64 11.13 -19.65
CA LYS A 13 5.06 10.80 -19.86
C LYS A 13 5.39 10.37 -21.29
N SER A 14 4.46 10.50 -22.22
CA SER A 14 4.66 10.08 -23.61
C SER A 14 5.70 10.95 -24.30
N ASP A 15 6.58 10.31 -25.07
CA ASP A 15 7.37 11.01 -26.08
C ASP A 15 6.45 11.55 -27.18
N PHE A 16 6.83 12.68 -27.77
CA PHE A 16 6.08 13.34 -28.83
C PHE A 16 5.80 12.48 -30.07
N ASN A 17 6.58 11.42 -30.33
CA ASN A 17 6.33 10.46 -31.41
C ASN A 17 5.27 9.41 -31.06
N ASP A 18 5.09 9.11 -29.77
CA ASP A 18 4.16 8.10 -29.27
C ASP A 18 2.85 8.69 -28.73
N TYR A 19 2.75 10.03 -28.71
CA TYR A 19 1.71 10.75 -28.01
C TYR A 19 0.32 10.42 -28.54
N GLU A 20 0.08 10.49 -29.84
CA GLU A 20 -1.24 10.25 -30.44
C GLU A 20 -1.73 8.82 -30.16
N ASN A 21 -0.82 7.84 -30.18
CA ASN A 21 -1.13 6.45 -29.85
C ASN A 21 -1.52 6.27 -28.38
N ASN A 22 -0.85 7.00 -27.46
CA ASN A 22 -1.18 6.95 -26.04
C ASN A 22 -2.44 7.76 -25.71
N LEU A 23 -2.69 8.87 -26.41
CA LEU A 23 -3.92 9.65 -26.32
C LEU A 23 -5.13 8.82 -26.73
N LYS A 24 -5.01 8.07 -27.83
CA LYS A 24 -6.06 7.14 -28.28
C LYS A 24 -6.44 6.10 -27.24
N LYS A 25 -5.45 5.57 -26.51
CA LYS A 25 -5.67 4.63 -25.41
C LYS A 25 -6.33 5.30 -24.21
N PHE A 26 -5.93 6.53 -23.90
CA PHE A 26 -6.55 7.33 -22.85
C PHE A 26 -8.02 7.61 -23.14
N ILE A 27 -8.35 8.14 -24.32
CA ILE A 27 -9.75 8.41 -24.72
C ILE A 27 -10.58 7.12 -24.74
N SER A 28 -10.03 6.03 -25.26
CA SER A 28 -10.71 4.72 -25.24
C SER A 28 -10.98 4.23 -23.82
N PHE A 29 -10.05 4.46 -22.87
CA PHE A 29 -10.25 4.13 -21.46
C PHE A 29 -11.37 4.97 -20.84
N LEU A 30 -11.40 6.30 -21.08
CA LEU A 30 -12.44 7.17 -20.55
C LEU A 30 -13.83 6.74 -21.04
N MET A 31 -13.96 6.47 -22.35
CA MET A 31 -15.22 6.03 -22.95
C MET A 31 -15.66 4.62 -22.51
N GLY A 32 -14.69 3.74 -22.23
CA GLY A 32 -14.94 2.37 -21.80
C GLY A 32 -15.26 2.22 -20.31
N ASN A 33 -15.04 3.26 -19.50
CA ASN A 33 -15.34 3.26 -18.08
C ASN A 33 -16.67 3.97 -17.81
N GLU A 34 -17.68 3.22 -17.37
CA GLU A 34 -19.05 3.73 -17.18
C GLU A 34 -19.11 4.94 -16.24
N LEU A 35 -18.51 4.85 -15.05
CA LEU A 35 -18.51 5.94 -14.06
C LEU A 35 -17.89 7.24 -14.62
N ILE A 36 -16.78 7.12 -15.34
CA ILE A 36 -16.10 8.27 -15.94
C ILE A 36 -16.91 8.84 -17.10
N TYR A 37 -17.41 7.98 -17.99
CA TYR A 37 -18.09 8.44 -19.19
C TYR A 37 -19.47 9.02 -18.87
N GLU A 38 -20.16 8.50 -17.86
CA GLU A 38 -21.38 9.10 -17.33
C GLU A 38 -21.15 10.49 -16.77
N TYR A 39 -20.13 10.67 -15.94
CA TYR A 39 -19.74 11.99 -15.46
C TYR A 39 -19.48 13.00 -16.58
N ILE A 40 -18.73 12.59 -17.61
CA ILE A 40 -18.45 13.46 -18.77
C ILE A 40 -19.74 13.83 -19.52
N LYS A 41 -20.68 12.89 -19.69
CA LYS A 41 -21.98 13.18 -20.32
C LYS A 41 -22.83 14.12 -19.47
N ASP A 42 -22.78 13.99 -18.15
CA ASP A 42 -23.54 14.82 -17.22
C ASP A 42 -23.04 16.27 -17.20
N CYS A 43 -21.75 16.50 -17.49
CA CYS A 43 -21.19 17.85 -17.72
C CYS A 43 -21.73 18.53 -19.00
N GLY A 44 -22.49 17.82 -19.85
CA GLY A 44 -23.17 18.38 -21.01
C GLY A 44 -22.34 18.41 -22.29
N SER A 45 -22.72 19.30 -23.21
CA SER A 45 -22.10 19.41 -24.55
C SER A 45 -21.07 20.54 -24.59
N PRO A 46 -20.09 20.48 -25.52
CA PRO A 46 -19.12 21.56 -25.74
C PRO A 46 -19.78 22.92 -25.91
N SER A 47 -19.16 23.96 -25.34
CA SER A 47 -19.64 25.35 -25.44
C SER A 47 -19.35 25.99 -26.81
N TYR A 48 -18.55 25.33 -27.65
CA TYR A 48 -18.17 25.77 -28.98
C TYR A 48 -18.15 24.60 -29.99
N ASP A 49 -18.01 24.95 -31.27
CA ASP A 49 -17.79 23.96 -32.34
C ASP A 49 -16.35 23.42 -32.27
N VAL A 50 -16.22 22.18 -31.81
CA VAL A 50 -14.92 21.53 -31.58
C VAL A 50 -14.06 21.47 -32.83
N LYS A 51 -14.66 21.23 -33.99
CA LYS A 51 -13.94 21.16 -35.25
C LYS A 51 -13.31 22.52 -35.58
N THR A 52 -14.08 23.59 -35.52
CA THR A 52 -13.64 24.95 -35.81
C THR A 52 -12.53 25.38 -34.85
N GLU A 53 -12.65 25.03 -33.57
CA GLU A 53 -11.63 25.31 -32.56
C GLU A 53 -10.31 24.59 -32.86
N VAL A 54 -10.37 23.28 -33.14
CA VAL A 54 -9.18 22.48 -33.50
C VAL A 54 -8.52 23.00 -34.77
N GLU A 55 -9.30 23.29 -35.82
CA GLU A 55 -8.77 23.87 -37.06
C GLU A 55 -8.13 25.24 -36.82
N THR A 56 -8.70 26.08 -35.97
CA THR A 56 -8.14 27.39 -35.63
C THR A 56 -6.79 27.24 -34.93
N VAL A 57 -6.71 26.43 -33.87
CA VAL A 57 -5.47 26.24 -33.10
C VAL A 57 -4.41 25.51 -33.92
N GLN A 58 -4.79 24.56 -34.77
CA GLN A 58 -3.83 23.85 -35.61
C GLN A 58 -3.12 24.78 -36.61
N ASN A 59 -3.82 25.78 -37.14
CA ASN A 59 -3.32 26.65 -38.21
C ASN A 59 -2.71 27.97 -37.70
N LEU A 60 -2.94 28.35 -36.45
CA LEU A 60 -2.43 29.59 -35.86
C LEU A 60 -1.36 29.28 -34.79
N TYR A 61 -0.11 29.63 -35.11
CA TYR A 61 1.08 29.31 -34.30
C TYR A 61 1.01 29.74 -32.82
N ASP A 62 0.30 30.82 -32.51
CA ASP A 62 0.21 31.39 -31.15
C ASP A 62 -1.14 31.13 -30.46
N SER A 63 -2.00 30.32 -31.08
CA SER A 63 -3.32 30.02 -30.53
C SER A 63 -3.26 28.84 -29.56
N ILE A 64 -4.12 28.87 -28.56
CA ILE A 64 -4.33 27.81 -27.57
C ILE A 64 -5.81 27.56 -27.44
N PHE A 65 -6.19 26.38 -26.96
CA PHE A 65 -7.60 26.04 -26.78
C PHE A 65 -8.27 26.87 -25.69
N GLU A 66 -9.49 27.29 -25.98
CA GLU A 66 -10.43 27.74 -24.97
C GLU A 66 -10.95 26.53 -24.18
N LEU A 67 -10.79 26.54 -22.86
CA LEU A 67 -11.23 25.42 -22.00
C LEU A 67 -12.66 25.61 -21.52
N GLY A 68 -13.11 26.86 -21.34
CA GLY A 68 -14.40 27.20 -20.75
C GLY A 68 -14.25 28.02 -19.46
N ASN A 69 -15.39 28.43 -18.90
CA ASN A 69 -15.46 29.29 -17.71
C ASN A 69 -16.08 28.58 -16.49
N SER A 70 -16.45 27.31 -16.64
CA SER A 70 -16.97 26.47 -15.56
C SER A 70 -16.31 25.09 -15.60
N ASN A 71 -16.35 24.36 -14.48
CA ASN A 71 -15.80 23.01 -14.40
C ASN A 71 -16.44 22.06 -15.42
N ASP A 72 -17.76 22.16 -15.63
CA ASP A 72 -18.47 21.31 -16.57
C ASP A 72 -18.06 21.63 -18.02
N GLU A 73 -17.92 22.92 -18.35
CA GLU A 73 -17.40 23.36 -19.65
C GLU A 73 -15.96 22.85 -19.88
N GLU A 74 -15.07 22.97 -18.89
CA GLU A 74 -13.71 22.45 -18.98
C GLU A 74 -13.68 20.94 -19.27
N VAL A 75 -14.49 20.16 -18.56
CA VAL A 75 -14.58 18.71 -18.78
C VAL A 75 -15.07 18.40 -20.20
N THR A 76 -16.20 18.98 -20.62
CA THR A 76 -16.81 18.63 -21.90
C THR A 76 -16.00 19.15 -23.09
N ASN A 77 -15.49 20.38 -23.03
CA ASN A 77 -14.67 20.96 -24.09
C ASN A 77 -13.39 20.16 -24.30
N ILE A 78 -12.63 19.91 -23.22
CA ILE A 78 -11.35 19.19 -23.33
C ILE A 78 -11.57 17.76 -23.80
N PHE A 79 -12.55 17.04 -23.25
CA PHE A 79 -12.81 15.67 -23.66
C PHE A 79 -13.17 15.56 -25.15
N HIS A 80 -14.13 16.37 -25.61
CA HIS A 80 -14.59 16.31 -26.99
C HIS A 80 -13.50 16.77 -27.96
N LEU A 81 -12.68 17.73 -27.57
CA LEU A 81 -11.52 18.17 -28.33
C LEU A 81 -10.48 17.05 -28.52
N LEU A 82 -10.06 16.41 -27.43
CA LEU A 82 -9.07 15.34 -27.47
C LEU A 82 -9.61 14.13 -28.25
N LYS A 83 -10.91 13.84 -28.09
CA LYS A 83 -11.63 12.82 -28.85
C LYS A 83 -11.63 13.15 -30.35
N TYR A 84 -11.99 14.37 -30.73
CA TYR A 84 -11.98 14.81 -32.12
C TYR A 84 -10.58 14.69 -32.75
N CYS A 85 -9.54 15.15 -32.04
CA CYS A 85 -8.17 15.01 -32.51
C CYS A 85 -7.77 13.54 -32.71
N THR A 86 -8.19 12.65 -31.81
CA THR A 86 -7.93 11.21 -31.91
C THR A 86 -8.67 10.55 -33.07
N GLU A 87 -9.94 10.93 -33.31
CA GLU A 87 -10.77 10.36 -34.38
C GLU A 87 -10.34 10.83 -35.78
N ASN A 88 -9.65 11.96 -35.87
CA ASN A 88 -9.17 12.55 -37.13
C ASN A 88 -7.64 12.48 -37.28
N ASP A 89 -6.95 11.67 -36.46
CA ASP A 89 -5.50 11.46 -36.49
C ASP A 89 -4.68 12.78 -36.54
N ILE A 90 -5.11 13.79 -35.77
CA ILE A 90 -4.45 15.10 -35.70
C ILE A 90 -3.09 14.98 -35.02
N ASN A 91 -2.05 15.50 -35.67
CA ASN A 91 -0.70 15.53 -35.11
C ASN A 91 -0.51 16.71 -34.15
N PHE A 92 -0.21 16.43 -32.88
CA PHE A 92 -0.06 17.45 -31.85
C PHE A 92 1.27 18.20 -31.95
N SER A 93 2.32 17.47 -32.33
CA SER A 93 3.67 18.01 -32.45
C SER A 93 3.83 19.01 -33.60
N HIS A 94 2.97 18.95 -34.62
CA HIS A 94 3.03 19.80 -35.82
C HIS A 94 1.79 20.69 -35.97
N GLY A 95 1.41 21.39 -34.90
CA GLY A 95 0.35 22.40 -34.95
C GLY A 95 -0.18 22.73 -33.56
N ILE A 96 -0.91 21.78 -32.96
CA ILE A 96 -1.68 22.01 -31.73
C ILE A 96 -0.84 22.55 -30.57
N THR A 97 0.37 22.03 -30.39
CA THR A 97 1.19 22.35 -29.21
C THR A 97 1.98 23.67 -29.35
N PHE A 98 1.94 24.33 -30.51
CA PHE A 98 2.84 25.45 -30.81
C PHE A 98 2.63 26.67 -29.93
N GLY A 99 1.38 27.04 -29.63
CA GLY A 99 1.04 28.16 -28.77
C GLY A 99 1.30 27.94 -27.27
N TYR A 100 1.70 26.73 -26.86
CA TYR A 100 1.85 26.39 -25.43
C TYR A 100 3.24 26.64 -24.87
N SER A 101 4.27 26.83 -25.70
CA SER A 101 5.63 27.09 -25.22
C SER A 101 6.49 27.79 -26.27
N ASN A 102 7.35 28.71 -25.82
CA ASN A 102 8.36 29.36 -26.66
C ASN A 102 9.59 28.47 -26.94
N SER A 103 9.65 27.24 -26.40
CA SER A 103 10.73 26.30 -26.70
C SER A 103 10.69 25.84 -28.16
N ASN A 104 11.87 25.52 -28.71
CA ASN A 104 12.02 24.91 -30.03
C ASN A 104 11.91 23.38 -30.01
N LYS A 105 11.74 22.76 -28.83
CA LYS A 105 11.61 21.30 -28.70
C LYS A 105 10.14 20.90 -28.70
N TYR A 106 9.78 19.92 -29.54
CA TYR A 106 8.43 19.37 -29.59
C TYR A 106 7.98 18.82 -28.23
N GLN A 107 8.88 18.12 -27.52
CA GLN A 107 8.56 17.59 -26.19
C GLN A 107 8.18 18.69 -25.20
N ASP A 108 8.97 19.77 -25.10
CA ASP A 108 8.68 20.87 -24.17
C ASP A 108 7.31 21.54 -24.46
N LYS A 109 6.95 21.66 -25.74
CA LYS A 109 5.65 22.19 -26.18
C LYS A 109 4.52 21.23 -25.80
N LEU A 110 4.72 19.94 -26.03
CA LEU A 110 3.77 18.90 -25.67
C LEU A 110 3.55 18.80 -24.16
N ASP A 111 4.62 18.87 -23.36
CA ASP A 111 4.54 18.87 -21.91
C ASP A 111 3.76 20.09 -21.40
N SER A 112 3.96 21.24 -22.03
CA SER A 112 3.22 22.48 -21.72
C SER A 112 1.74 22.38 -22.09
N PHE A 113 1.42 21.75 -23.23
CA PHE A 113 0.06 21.42 -23.62
C PHE A 113 -0.60 20.49 -22.59
N ASN A 114 0.07 19.39 -22.23
CA ASN A 114 -0.41 18.43 -21.24
C ASN A 114 -0.69 19.09 -19.89
N ALA A 115 0.23 19.93 -19.41
CA ALA A 115 0.08 20.63 -18.14
C ALA A 115 -1.12 21.59 -18.13
N ARG A 116 -1.43 22.23 -19.26
CA ARG A 116 -2.47 23.26 -19.34
C ARG A 116 -3.84 22.73 -19.77
N VAL A 117 -3.90 21.60 -20.48
CA VAL A 117 -5.13 21.06 -21.07
C VAL A 117 -5.45 19.69 -20.48
N VAL A 118 -4.60 18.69 -20.72
CA VAL A 118 -4.88 17.31 -20.33
C VAL A 118 -4.98 17.14 -18.82
N MET A 119 -4.12 17.81 -18.05
CA MET A 119 -4.14 17.76 -16.59
C MET A 119 -5.44 18.32 -16.00
N VAL A 120 -6.06 19.33 -16.64
CA VAL A 120 -7.34 19.89 -16.17
C VAL A 120 -8.44 18.81 -16.22
N LEU A 121 -8.55 18.10 -17.35
CA LEU A 121 -9.51 17.00 -17.49
C LEU A 121 -9.21 15.86 -16.50
N ILE A 122 -7.93 15.47 -16.36
CA ILE A 122 -7.51 14.43 -15.41
C ILE A 122 -7.94 14.80 -14.00
N THR A 123 -7.70 16.04 -13.57
CA THR A 123 -8.02 16.52 -12.22
C THR A 123 -9.52 16.51 -11.95
N HIS A 124 -10.36 16.94 -12.90
CA HIS A 124 -11.82 16.88 -12.72
C HIS A 124 -12.34 15.45 -12.56
N ILE A 125 -11.85 14.54 -13.40
CA ILE A 125 -12.22 13.12 -13.32
C ILE A 125 -11.70 12.51 -12.01
N GLU A 126 -10.48 12.83 -11.61
CA GLU A 126 -9.90 12.37 -10.34
C GLU A 126 -10.76 12.82 -9.15
N ILE A 127 -11.10 14.11 -9.07
CA ILE A 127 -11.97 14.67 -8.02
C ILE A 127 -13.33 13.97 -8.01
N HIS A 128 -13.91 13.70 -9.18
CA HIS A 128 -15.18 13.00 -9.28
C HIS A 128 -15.09 11.55 -8.75
N LEU A 129 -14.06 10.81 -9.16
CA LEU A 129 -13.82 9.44 -8.69
C LEU A 129 -13.52 9.40 -7.19
N THR A 130 -12.77 10.39 -6.67
CA THR A 130 -12.51 10.55 -5.23
C THR A 130 -13.79 10.82 -4.45
N LYS A 131 -14.66 11.71 -4.94
CA LYS A 131 -15.97 11.98 -4.31
C LYS A 131 -16.82 10.72 -4.24
N ILE A 132 -16.93 9.98 -5.35
CA ILE A 132 -17.61 8.68 -5.37
C ILE A 132 -16.96 7.70 -4.38
N GLY A 133 -15.62 7.66 -4.33
CA GLY A 133 -14.88 6.87 -3.35
C GLY A 133 -15.32 7.18 -1.92
N ILE A 134 -15.27 8.46 -1.53
CA ILE A 134 -15.68 8.96 -0.21
C ILE A 134 -17.15 8.60 0.07
N ASP A 135 -18.06 8.85 -0.87
CA ASP A 135 -19.49 8.56 -0.72
C ASP A 135 -19.78 7.06 -0.58
N MET A 136 -18.99 6.21 -1.24
CA MET A 136 -19.03 4.76 -1.06
C MET A 136 -18.34 4.28 0.23
N GLY A 137 -17.81 5.20 1.05
CA GLY A 137 -17.06 4.88 2.27
C GLY A 137 -15.67 4.30 1.99
N ILE A 138 -15.15 4.48 0.77
CA ILE A 138 -13.76 4.19 0.40
C ILE A 138 -12.91 5.37 0.91
N ASP A 139 -12.43 5.22 2.14
CA ASP A 139 -11.53 6.19 2.77
C ASP A 139 -10.21 6.25 1.97
N GLU A 140 -9.98 7.37 1.28
CA GLU A 140 -8.77 7.62 0.49
C GLU A 140 -7.56 7.93 1.38
N THR A 141 -7.20 7.03 2.30
CA THR A 141 -5.84 7.04 2.86
C THR A 141 -5.36 5.73 3.48
N ILE A 142 -5.90 4.57 3.14
CA ILE A 142 -5.27 3.33 3.66
C ILE A 142 -4.01 2.96 2.86
N LYS A 143 -2.92 3.69 3.10
CA LYS A 143 -1.55 3.24 2.82
C LYS A 143 -1.21 2.15 3.84
N TYR A 144 -1.50 0.90 3.48
CA TYR A 144 -1.06 -0.24 4.26
C TYR A 144 0.46 -0.33 4.22
N ASN A 145 1.12 0.03 5.32
CA ASN A 145 2.52 -0.33 5.52
C ASN A 145 2.60 -1.81 5.89
N ILE A 146 2.67 -2.67 4.87
CA ILE A 146 2.85 -4.12 5.05
C ILE A 146 4.34 -4.39 5.23
N THR A 147 4.74 -4.64 6.48
CA THR A 147 6.09 -5.14 6.78
C THR A 147 5.96 -6.59 7.24
N ALA A 148 6.44 -7.51 6.42
CA ALA A 148 6.50 -8.93 6.77
C ALA A 148 7.86 -9.22 7.42
N ASN A 149 7.87 -9.42 8.74
CA ASN A 149 9.03 -9.93 9.47
C ASN A 149 8.62 -11.20 10.22
N GLY A 150 9.27 -12.33 9.93
CA GLY A 150 9.16 -13.54 10.74
C GLY A 150 7.78 -14.21 10.83
N GLY A 151 6.89 -14.02 9.83
CA GLY A 151 5.60 -14.73 9.76
C GLY A 151 4.40 -13.99 10.36
N GLN A 152 4.55 -12.73 10.77
CA GLN A 152 3.45 -11.85 11.15
C GLN A 152 3.21 -10.77 10.10
N VAL A 153 1.93 -10.43 9.88
CA VAL A 153 1.49 -9.35 8.99
C VAL A 153 0.91 -8.24 9.85
N ASN A 154 1.59 -7.10 9.89
CA ASN A 154 1.08 -5.89 10.55
C ASN A 154 0.35 -5.04 9.52
N VAL A 155 -0.87 -4.63 9.87
CA VAL A 155 -1.75 -3.84 9.01
C VAL A 155 -2.11 -2.57 9.79
N ALA A 156 -1.53 -1.44 9.39
CA ALA A 156 -1.73 -0.14 10.04
C ALA A 156 -2.27 0.88 9.04
N ALA A 157 -3.16 1.77 9.49
CA ALA A 157 -3.69 2.90 8.72
C ALA A 157 -3.07 4.25 9.19
N ASP A 158 -3.05 5.25 8.32
CA ASP A 158 -2.79 6.67 8.62
C ASP A 158 -1.52 6.98 9.42
N SER A 159 -0.37 6.49 8.96
CA SER A 159 0.94 6.75 9.59
C SER A 159 1.07 6.23 11.03
N SER A 160 0.18 5.32 11.44
CA SER A 160 0.28 4.64 12.72
C SER A 160 1.45 3.66 12.71
N THR A 161 2.44 3.89 13.58
CA THR A 161 3.49 2.89 13.83
C THR A 161 2.91 1.80 14.72
N ILE A 162 2.47 0.69 14.12
CA ILE A 162 2.14 -0.51 14.89
C ILE A 162 3.45 -1.16 15.32
N ASN A 163 3.86 -0.90 16.57
CA ASN A 163 4.82 -1.74 17.27
C ASN A 163 4.09 -3.03 17.68
N ALA A 164 3.94 -3.96 16.73
CA ALA A 164 3.51 -5.30 17.06
C ALA A 164 4.68 -6.02 17.72
N THR A 165 4.74 -5.95 19.04
CA THR A 165 5.57 -6.88 19.80
C THR A 165 4.89 -8.24 19.68
N GLN A 166 5.46 -9.13 18.87
CA GLN A 166 5.07 -10.54 18.89
C GLN A 166 5.50 -11.13 20.23
N ASN A 167 4.69 -10.88 21.25
CA ASN A 167 4.75 -11.66 22.47
C ASN A 167 4.03 -12.94 22.10
N ASN A 168 4.76 -13.95 21.62
CA ASN A 168 4.34 -15.33 21.82
C ASN A 168 4.25 -15.51 23.33
N GLY A 169 3.14 -15.05 23.90
CA GLY A 169 2.89 -15.08 25.33
C GLY A 169 3.00 -16.53 25.70
N ILE A 170 3.98 -16.83 26.55
CA ILE A 170 4.04 -18.12 27.21
C ILE A 170 2.71 -18.25 27.93
N ASP A 171 1.96 -19.32 27.68
CA ASP A 171 0.78 -19.65 28.49
C ASP A 171 1.26 -19.82 29.94
N THR A 172 1.10 -18.77 30.74
CA THR A 172 1.65 -18.70 32.10
C THR A 172 0.98 -19.71 33.02
N LYS A 173 -0.28 -20.09 32.73
CA LYS A 173 -0.99 -21.13 33.47
C LYS A 173 -0.39 -22.50 33.16
N LEU A 174 -0.13 -22.79 31.89
CA LEU A 174 0.52 -24.04 31.49
C LEU A 174 1.97 -24.10 31.97
N LEU A 175 2.72 -22.99 31.92
CA LEU A 175 4.07 -22.90 32.48
C LEU A 175 4.06 -23.20 33.99
N ALA A 176 3.20 -22.53 34.75
CA ALA A 176 3.09 -22.75 36.20
C ALA A 176 2.79 -24.22 36.51
N LYS A 177 1.86 -24.83 35.76
CA LYS A 177 1.52 -26.25 35.93
C LYS A 177 2.73 -27.17 35.69
N LEU A 178 3.48 -26.96 34.60
CA LEU A 178 4.66 -27.76 34.27
C LEU A 178 5.78 -27.58 35.31
N LEU A 179 5.98 -26.37 35.83
CA LEU A 179 6.98 -26.10 36.86
C LEU A 179 6.62 -26.74 38.21
N VAL A 180 5.35 -26.70 38.60
CA VAL A 180 4.86 -27.41 39.79
C VAL A 180 5.05 -28.91 39.63
N GLU A 181 4.74 -29.47 38.46
CA GLU A 181 4.94 -30.90 38.19
C GLU A 181 6.41 -31.31 38.30
N VAL A 182 7.34 -30.51 37.74
CA VAL A 182 8.79 -30.73 37.88
C VAL A 182 9.23 -30.64 39.35
N GLN A 183 8.76 -29.65 40.10
CA GLN A 183 9.09 -29.49 41.53
C GLN A 183 8.53 -30.62 42.40
N GLU A 184 7.32 -31.09 42.13
CA GLU A 184 6.72 -32.21 42.87
C GLU A 184 7.47 -33.51 42.62
N LEU A 185 7.85 -33.79 41.37
CA LEU A 185 8.63 -34.98 41.01
C LEU A 185 10.06 -34.91 41.54
N ALA A 186 10.63 -33.71 41.68
CA ALA A 186 11.96 -33.49 42.23
C ALA A 186 12.08 -33.89 43.72
N LYS A 187 10.96 -33.98 44.47
CA LYS A 187 10.96 -34.45 45.86
C LYS A 187 11.46 -35.90 46.02
N ASN A 188 11.51 -36.65 44.92
CA ASN A 188 12.02 -38.03 44.89
C ASN A 188 13.52 -38.11 44.54
N LEU A 189 14.20 -36.96 44.38
CA LEU A 189 15.63 -36.87 44.07
C LEU A 189 16.47 -36.71 45.35
N THR A 190 17.80 -36.64 45.21
CA THR A 190 18.67 -36.30 46.35
C THR A 190 18.46 -34.86 46.79
N SER A 191 18.81 -34.53 48.03
CA SER A 191 18.70 -33.16 48.55
C SER A 191 19.49 -32.15 47.71
N GLU A 192 20.65 -32.56 47.19
CA GLU A 192 21.51 -31.75 46.32
C GLU A 192 20.84 -31.49 44.96
N GLU A 193 20.29 -32.53 44.32
CA GLU A 193 19.58 -32.40 43.05
C GLU A 193 18.28 -31.61 43.20
N GLN A 194 17.59 -31.72 44.35
CA GLN A 194 16.38 -30.97 44.63
C GLN A 194 16.64 -29.46 44.74
N GLU A 195 17.76 -29.06 45.36
CA GLU A 195 18.20 -27.67 45.45
C GLU A 195 18.53 -27.12 44.06
N GLU A 196 19.27 -27.89 43.24
CA GLU A 196 19.55 -27.52 41.85
C GLU A 196 18.27 -27.36 41.01
N VAL A 197 17.30 -28.28 41.14
CA VAL A 197 16.00 -28.14 40.46
C VAL A 197 15.28 -26.87 40.91
N HIS A 198 15.32 -26.56 42.20
CA HIS A 198 14.65 -25.37 42.73
C HIS A 198 15.20 -24.08 42.10
N ASP A 199 16.52 -23.92 42.06
CA ASP A 199 17.19 -22.76 41.48
C ASP A 199 16.88 -22.60 39.98
N PHE A 200 16.89 -23.71 39.24
CA PHE A 200 16.55 -23.69 37.82
C PHE A 200 15.07 -23.38 37.59
N VAL A 201 14.17 -23.92 38.41
CA VAL A 201 12.74 -23.63 38.32
C VAL A 201 12.48 -22.16 38.67
N GLU A 202 13.07 -21.62 39.74
CA GLU A 202 12.95 -20.20 40.10
C GLU A 202 13.41 -19.30 38.95
N THR A 203 14.57 -19.62 38.35
CA THR A 203 15.07 -18.90 37.18
C THR A 203 14.08 -18.92 36.01
N ILE A 204 13.37 -20.03 35.79
CA ILE A 204 12.35 -20.16 34.73
C ILE A 204 11.04 -19.47 35.13
N GLN A 205 10.68 -19.43 36.42
CA GLN A 205 9.50 -18.72 36.94
C GLN A 205 9.55 -17.22 36.66
N LEU A 206 10.75 -16.62 36.61
CA LEU A 206 10.94 -15.22 36.21
C LEU A 206 10.37 -14.87 34.83
N LEU A 207 10.04 -15.86 33.98
CA LEU A 207 9.31 -15.63 32.73
C LEU A 207 7.85 -15.16 32.93
N GLN A 208 7.30 -15.35 34.13
CA GLN A 208 5.97 -14.90 34.53
C GLN A 208 5.95 -13.44 35.01
N GLU A 209 7.12 -12.90 35.36
CA GLU A 209 7.28 -11.51 35.80
C GLU A 209 7.25 -10.53 34.60
N PRO A 210 6.86 -9.26 34.83
CA PRO A 210 6.81 -8.24 33.78
C PRO A 210 8.19 -7.94 33.20
N GLU A 211 9.26 -8.06 33.99
CA GLU A 211 10.65 -7.92 33.55
C GLU A 211 11.26 -9.31 33.26
N LYS A 212 11.21 -9.72 31.99
CA LYS A 212 11.66 -11.07 31.59
C LYS A 212 13.19 -11.15 31.55
N PRO A 213 13.80 -12.23 32.09
CA PRO A 213 15.24 -12.44 32.00
C PRO A 213 15.71 -12.69 30.56
N LYS A 214 17.01 -12.53 30.30
CA LYS A 214 17.62 -12.82 28.99
C LYS A 214 17.33 -14.27 28.57
N LYS A 215 16.92 -14.50 27.31
CA LYS A 215 16.66 -15.84 26.74
C LYS A 215 17.83 -16.83 26.95
N SER A 216 19.07 -16.34 27.00
CA SER A 216 20.26 -17.17 27.29
C SER A 216 20.24 -17.77 28.70
N LEU A 217 19.76 -17.03 29.70
CA LEU A 217 19.69 -17.49 31.10
C LEU A 217 18.68 -18.65 31.25
N ILE A 218 17.52 -18.51 30.61
CA ILE A 218 16.49 -19.56 30.57
C ILE A 218 17.00 -20.82 29.87
N ARG A 219 17.75 -20.68 28.76
CA ARG A 219 18.37 -21.81 28.08
C ARG A 219 19.36 -22.54 28.98
N THR A 220 20.13 -21.82 29.79
CA THR A 220 21.04 -22.42 30.77
C THR A 220 20.27 -23.21 31.82
N ALA A 221 19.21 -22.66 32.41
CA ALA A 221 18.39 -23.36 33.38
C ALA A 221 17.75 -24.64 32.80
N LEU A 222 17.26 -24.60 31.55
CA LEU A 222 16.73 -25.78 30.87
C LEU A 222 17.79 -26.85 30.58
N LEU A 223 19.03 -26.45 30.28
CA LEU A 223 20.13 -27.39 30.13
C LEU A 223 20.53 -28.02 31.48
N GLY A 224 20.50 -27.23 32.55
CA GLY A 224 20.69 -27.71 33.93
C GLY A 224 19.68 -28.78 34.30
N LEU A 225 18.37 -28.50 34.14
CA LEU A 225 17.29 -29.47 34.40
C LEU A 225 17.43 -30.77 33.59
N LYS A 226 17.86 -30.68 32.32
CA LYS A 226 18.14 -31.87 31.49
C LYS A 226 19.34 -32.69 31.96
N GLY A 227 20.27 -32.06 32.66
CA GLY A 227 21.48 -32.71 33.18
C GLY A 227 21.22 -33.59 34.40
N ILE A 228 20.11 -33.37 35.11
CA ILE A 228 19.75 -34.09 36.34
C ILE A 228 19.21 -35.47 35.98
N LYS A 229 19.86 -36.51 36.52
CA LYS A 229 19.51 -37.92 36.27
C LYS A 229 18.42 -38.39 37.24
N GLY A 230 17.22 -37.87 37.07
CA GLY A 230 16.06 -38.23 37.89
C GLY A 230 15.33 -39.50 37.48
N THR A 231 14.13 -39.70 38.04
CA THR A 231 13.23 -40.79 37.66
C THR A 231 12.74 -40.64 36.22
N VAL A 232 12.15 -41.70 35.67
CA VAL A 232 11.57 -41.68 34.31
C VAL A 232 10.47 -40.61 34.21
N GLU A 233 9.65 -40.48 35.24
CA GLU A 233 8.57 -39.48 35.33
C GLU A 233 9.14 -38.06 35.37
N PHE A 234 10.19 -37.83 36.16
CA PHE A 234 10.89 -36.54 36.21
C PHE A 234 11.47 -36.16 34.84
N GLY A 235 12.17 -37.10 34.18
CA GLY A 235 12.72 -36.87 32.84
C GLY A 235 11.64 -36.55 31.79
N ALA A 236 10.46 -37.17 31.90
CA ALA A 236 9.32 -36.87 31.04
C ALA A 236 8.77 -35.46 31.29
N ALA A 237 8.59 -35.06 32.55
CA ALA A 237 8.14 -33.72 32.92
C ALA A 237 9.11 -32.61 32.46
N VAL A 238 10.42 -32.82 32.65
CA VAL A 238 11.46 -31.91 32.14
C VAL A 238 11.41 -31.80 30.61
N THR A 239 11.19 -32.92 29.91
CA THR A 239 11.08 -32.91 28.45
C THR A 239 9.86 -32.12 27.98
N ALA A 240 8.71 -32.28 28.64
CA ALA A 240 7.50 -31.52 28.34
C ALA A 240 7.70 -30.01 28.56
N LEU A 241 8.33 -29.62 29.67
CA LEU A 241 8.69 -28.23 29.97
C LEU A 241 9.62 -27.64 28.90
N VAL A 242 10.65 -28.39 28.50
CA VAL A 242 11.59 -27.98 27.46
C VAL A 242 10.87 -27.79 26.12
N GLN A 243 10.03 -28.74 25.71
CA GLN A 243 9.32 -28.67 24.44
C GLN A 243 8.35 -27.48 24.41
N PHE A 244 7.62 -27.27 25.50
CA PHE A 244 6.76 -26.10 25.67
C PHE A 244 7.55 -24.80 25.52
N LEU A 245 8.67 -24.64 26.24
CA LEU A 245 9.49 -23.42 26.16
C LEU A 245 10.24 -23.28 24.83
N GLN A 246 10.60 -24.38 24.15
CA GLN A 246 11.16 -24.33 22.80
C GLN A 246 10.19 -23.74 21.78
N THR A 247 8.89 -23.99 21.92
CA THR A 247 7.88 -23.38 21.04
C THR A 247 7.66 -21.90 21.34
N ALA A 248 7.78 -21.50 22.61
CA ALA A 248 7.54 -20.11 23.04
C ALA A 248 8.77 -19.18 22.91
N LEU A 249 10.00 -19.73 22.95
CA LEU A 249 11.25 -18.95 22.90
C LEU A 249 11.85 -18.76 21.49
N LYS A 250 11.16 -19.22 20.44
CA LYS A 250 11.55 -18.99 19.04
C LYS A 250 11.67 -17.49 18.71
#